data_AF-A0A1H4AWS4-F1
#
_entry.id   AF-A0A1H4AWS4-F1
#
_cell.length_a   1.000
_cell.length_b   1.000
_cell.length_c   1.000
_cell.angle_alpha   90.00
_cell.angle_beta   90.00
_cell.angle_gamma   90.00
#
_symmetry.space_group_name_H-M   'P 1'
#
loop_
_entity.id
_entity.type
_entity.pdbx_description
1 polymer ?
#
loop_
_entity_poly.entity_id
_entity_poly.type
_entity_poly.pdbx_seq_one_letter_code
_entity_poly.pdbx_strand_id
1 'polypeptide(L)'
;MNRTYSLPPAAPYANHGHTRASWIFVALVLLGALVVSIGMVLYSLPTQIVGGVIIVAAAVLGIGFRAAGKGQPRTVVTRDWYED
;
A
#
# COMPACT_ATOMS: atom_id res chain seq x y z
N MET A 1 20.53 -11.08 35.02
CA MET A 1 20.36 -11.89 33.80
C MET A 1 20.45 -10.98 32.59
N ASN A 2 21.55 -11.04 31.85
CA ASN A 2 21.70 -10.28 30.60
C ASN A 2 20.99 -11.07 29.49
N ARG A 3 19.92 -10.54 28.90
CA ARG A 3 19.21 -11.21 27.79
C ARG A 3 19.86 -10.78 26.48
N THR A 4 20.37 -11.75 25.73
CA THR A 4 20.84 -11.56 24.36
C THR A 4 19.65 -11.64 23.43
N TYR A 5 19.38 -10.56 22.70
CA TYR A 5 18.34 -10.50 21.68
C TYR A 5 19.01 -10.47 20.32
N SER A 6 18.62 -11.38 19.42
CA SER A 6 18.97 -11.30 18.01
C SER A 6 18.11 -10.21 17.38
N LEU A 7 18.76 -9.13 16.95
CA LEU A 7 18.09 -8.07 16.19
C LEU A 7 17.98 -8.47 14.72
N PRO A 8 16.89 -8.09 14.03
CA PRO A 8 16.83 -8.26 12.59
C PRO A 8 17.98 -7.50 11.92
N PRO A 9 18.51 -8.01 10.79
CA PRO A 9 19.69 -7.48 10.12
C PRO A 9 19.52 -6.05 9.58
N ALA A 10 18.34 -5.47 9.69
CA ALA A 10 18.10 -4.08 9.38
C ALA A 10 16.91 -3.50 10.14
N ALA A 11 16.98 -2.20 10.39
CA ALA A 11 15.86 -1.45 10.91
C ALA A 11 14.74 -1.36 9.85
N PRO A 12 13.46 -1.47 10.24
CA PRO A 12 12.34 -1.17 9.36
C PRO A 12 12.44 0.26 8.80
N TYR A 13 11.88 0.48 7.60
CA TYR A 13 11.81 1.83 7.05
C TYR A 13 10.97 2.76 7.95
N ALA A 14 11.51 3.95 8.23
CA ALA A 14 10.86 4.95 9.08
C ALA A 14 9.58 5.55 8.47
N ASN A 15 9.30 5.28 7.18
CA ASN A 15 8.08 5.75 6.54
C ASN A 15 6.84 4.94 6.96
N HIS A 16 6.96 3.84 7.71
CA HIS A 16 5.82 3.03 8.18
C HIS A 16 4.86 2.60 7.06
N GLY A 17 5.37 2.40 5.84
CA GLY A 17 4.55 2.10 4.67
C GLY A 17 3.87 3.31 4.02
N HIS A 18 4.06 4.53 4.55
CA HIS A 18 3.55 5.81 4.03
C HIS A 18 4.27 6.22 2.74
N THR A 19 4.04 5.46 1.67
CA THR A 19 4.58 5.74 0.33
C THR A 19 3.55 6.45 -0.52
N ARG A 20 3.98 7.25 -1.49
CA ARG A 20 3.05 7.90 -2.44
C ARG A 20 2.21 6.87 -3.17
N ALA A 21 2.82 5.74 -3.57
CA ALA A 21 2.10 4.63 -4.20
C ALA A 21 0.99 4.07 -3.29
N SER A 22 1.28 3.85 -2.00
CA SER A 22 0.29 3.32 -1.06
C SER A 22 -0.89 4.27 -0.83
N TRP A 23 -0.65 5.57 -0.67
CA TRP A 23 -1.73 6.53 -0.42
C TRP A 23 -2.62 6.74 -1.62
N ILE A 24 -2.06 6.77 -2.82
CA ILE A 24 -2.86 6.86 -4.05
C ILE A 24 -3.73 5.62 -4.20
N PHE A 25 -3.17 4.43 -3.97
CA PHE A 25 -3.95 3.19 -3.98
C PHE A 25 -5.08 3.21 -2.95
N VAL A 26 -4.78 3.52 -1.69
CA VAL A 26 -5.77 3.55 -0.60
C VAL A 26 -6.88 4.56 -0.91
N ALA A 27 -6.53 5.78 -1.32
CA ALA A 27 -7.52 6.81 -1.62
C ALA A 27 -8.49 6.39 -2.75
N LEU A 28 -7.97 5.79 -3.82
CA LEU A 28 -8.78 5.34 -4.94
C LEU A 28 -9.65 4.12 -4.60
N VAL A 29 -9.12 3.16 -3.84
CA VAL A 29 -9.92 2.02 -3.38
C VAL A 29 -11.06 2.47 -2.47
N LEU A 30 -10.79 3.39 -1.54
CA LEU A 30 -11.83 3.96 -0.67
C LEU A 30 -12.88 4.73 -1.47
N LEU A 31 -12.46 5.51 -2.47
CA LEU A 31 -13.37 6.21 -3.38
C LEU A 31 -14.25 5.21 -4.16
N GLY A 32 -13.66 4.16 -4.74
CA GLY A 32 -14.39 3.14 -5.46
C GLY A 32 -15.38 2.39 -4.57
N ALA A 33 -14.96 2.01 -3.36
CA ALA A 33 -15.82 1.37 -2.37
C ALA A 33 -17.00 2.26 -1.95
N LEU A 34 -16.76 3.57 -1.78
CA LEU A 34 -17.83 4.54 -1.52
C LEU A 34 -18.84 4.59 -2.67
N VAL A 35 -18.37 4.64 -3.92
CA VAL A 35 -19.25 4.64 -5.11
C VAL A 35 -20.06 3.34 -5.22
N VAL A 36 -19.44 2.18 -4.97
CA VAL A 36 -20.17 0.89 -4.91
C VAL A 36 -21.25 0.92 -3.85
N SER A 37 -20.93 1.41 -2.65
CA SER A 37 -21.88 1.51 -1.53
C SER A 37 -23.09 2.40 -1.89
N ILE A 38 -22.84 3.56 -2.52
CA ILE A 38 -23.92 4.42 -3.04
C ILE A 38 -24.76 3.67 -4.09
N GLY A 39 -24.12 2.95 -5.01
CA GLY A 39 -24.81 2.15 -6.01
C GLY A 39 -25.66 1.01 -5.40
N MET A 40 -25.28 0.47 -4.25
CA MET A 40 -26.08 -0.51 -3.51
C MET A 40 -27.32 0.14 -2.89
N VAL A 41 -27.17 1.30 -2.23
CA VAL A 41 -28.29 2.05 -1.63
C VAL A 41 -29.32 2.47 -2.69
N LEU A 42 -28.85 2.87 -3.87
CA LEU A 42 -29.71 3.29 -4.98
C LEU A 42 -30.24 2.13 -5.84
N TYR A 43 -29.87 0.87 -5.55
CA TYR A 43 -30.16 -0.29 -6.39
C TYR A 43 -29.76 -0.08 -7.87
N SER A 44 -28.60 0.56 -8.10
CA SER A 44 -28.11 0.93 -9.42
C SER A 44 -26.87 0.10 -9.79
N LEU A 45 -27.06 -0.94 -10.60
CA LEU A 45 -25.97 -1.74 -11.17
C LEU A 45 -24.94 -0.89 -11.95
N PRO A 46 -25.32 0.09 -12.78
CA PRO A 46 -24.35 0.94 -13.47
C PRO A 46 -23.42 1.68 -12.50
N THR A 47 -23.97 2.23 -11.41
CA THR A 47 -23.19 2.93 -10.38
C THR A 47 -22.22 1.97 -9.67
N GLN A 48 -22.66 0.74 -9.39
CA GLN A 48 -21.80 -0.29 -8.81
C GLN A 48 -20.65 -0.68 -9.75
N ILE A 49 -20.90 -0.80 -11.06
CA ILE A 49 -19.88 -1.09 -12.06
C ILE A 49 -18.84 0.04 -12.10
N VAL A 50 -19.27 1.30 -12.08
CA VAL A 50 -18.36 2.46 -12.03
C VAL A 50 -17.45 2.39 -10.81
N GLY A 51 -18.01 2.10 -9.63
CA GLY A 51 -17.23 1.90 -8.41
C GLY A 51 -16.22 0.75 -8.52
N GLY A 52 -16.63 -0.38 -9.11
CA GLY A 52 -15.74 -1.51 -9.38
C GLY A 52 -14.58 -1.16 -10.32
N VAL A 53 -14.85 -0.41 -11.40
CA VAL A 53 -13.83 0.05 -12.34
C VAL A 53 -12.81 0.96 -11.66
N ILE A 54 -13.25 1.85 -10.75
CA ILE A 54 -12.35 2.70 -9.95
C ILE A 54 -11.40 1.84 -9.10
N ILE A 55 -11.88 0.78 -8.47
CA ILE A 55 -11.06 -0.14 -7.68
C ILE A 55 -10.02 -0.85 -8.55
N VAL A 56 -10.43 -1.35 -9.72
CA VAL A 56 -9.49 -1.99 -10.67
C VAL A 56 -8.43 -1.00 -11.14
N ALA A 57 -8.83 0.23 -11.49
CA ALA A 57 -7.90 1.29 -11.87
C ALA A 57 -6.93 1.64 -10.74
N ALA A 58 -7.39 1.66 -9.48
CA ALA A 58 -6.54 1.87 -8.32
C ALA A 58 -5.40 0.83 -8.25
N ALA A 59 -5.72 -0.46 -8.45
CA ALA A 59 -4.73 -1.53 -8.44
C ALA A 59 -3.70 -1.36 -9.57
N VAL A 60 -4.15 -1.05 -10.78
CA VAL A 60 -3.27 -0.81 -11.94
C VAL A 60 -2.33 0.37 -11.66
N LEU A 61 -2.86 1.49 -11.17
CA LEU A 61 -2.06 2.67 -10.81
C LEU A 61 -1.08 2.38 -9.67
N GLY A 62 -1.50 1.64 -8.64
CA GLY A 62 -0.63 1.26 -7.53
C GLY A 62 0.58 0.43 -7.98
N ILE A 63 0.35 -0.53 -8.88
CA ILE A 63 1.42 -1.33 -9.51
C ILE A 63 2.33 -0.41 -10.35
N GLY A 64 1.75 0.48 -11.15
CA GLY A 64 2.49 1.45 -11.96
C GLY A 64 3.39 2.37 -11.12
N PHE A 65 2.87 2.94 -10.03
CA PHE A 65 3.64 3.77 -9.12
C PHE A 65 4.74 2.99 -8.39
N ARG A 66 4.48 1.72 -8.04
CA ARG A 66 5.51 0.84 -7.48
C ARG A 66 6.63 0.61 -8.50
N ALA A 67 6.29 0.33 -9.76
CA ALA A 67 7.26 0.15 -10.84
C ALA A 67 8.08 1.42 -11.10
N ALA A 68 7.46 2.60 -10.97
CA ALA A 68 8.12 3.90 -11.09
C ALA A 68 8.94 4.32 -9.85
N GLY A 69 9.18 3.42 -8.89
CA GLY A 69 9.99 3.69 -7.70
C GLY A 69 9.33 4.59 -6.66
N LYS A 70 8.01 4.83 -6.75
CA LYS A 70 7.23 5.61 -5.76
C LYS A 70 6.68 4.76 -4.61
N GLY A 71 6.96 3.45 -4.64
CA GLY A 71 6.67 2.51 -3.55
C GLY A 71 7.83 2.43 -2.55
N GLN A 72 7.75 1.45 -1.65
CA GLN A 72 8.82 1.22 -0.68
C GLN A 72 10.02 0.58 -1.38
N PRO A 73 11.26 0.98 -1.04
CA PRO A 73 12.45 0.33 -1.59
C PRO A 73 12.46 -1.17 -1.28
N ARG A 74 12.98 -1.98 -2.19
CA ARG A 74 13.14 -3.43 -2.00
C ARG A 74 14.45 -3.79 -1.30
N THR A 75 15.45 -2.90 -1.38
CA THR A 75 16.77 -3.14 -0.79
C THR A 75 16.76 -2.62 0.64
N VAL A 76 16.72 -3.57 1.56
CA VAL A 76 16.94 -3.34 2.97
C VAL A 76 18.46 -3.24 3.16
N VAL A 77 18.97 -2.11 3.66
CA VAL A 77 20.40 -2.01 4.00
C VAL A 77 20.64 -2.94 5.18
N THR A 78 21.23 -4.10 4.92
CA THR A 78 21.66 -5.03 5.96
C THR A 78 22.87 -4.46 6.66
N ARG A 79 22.72 -4.12 7.95
CA ARG A 79 23.83 -3.78 8.82
C ARG A 79 24.02 -4.96 9.76
N ASP A 80 25.15 -5.64 9.65
CA ASP A 80 25.54 -6.59 10.67
C ASP A 80 25.98 -5.78 11.91
N TRP A 81 25.24 -5.91 12.99
CA TRP A 81 25.49 -5.17 14.23
C TRP A 81 26.56 -5.85 15.10
N TYR A 82 27.11 -6.98 14.64
CA TYR A 82 28.10 -7.78 15.35
C TYR A 82 29.47 -7.82 14.65
N GLU A 83 29.60 -7.18 13.48
CA GLU A 83 30.88 -6.97 12.79
C GLU A 83 31.41 -5.56 13.12
N ASP A 84 32.23 -5.45 14.17
CA ASP A 84 33.11 -4.30 14.45
C ASP A 84 34.58 -4.70 14.18
#